data_AF-A0A4R3EE67-F1
#
_entry.id   AF-A0A4R3EE67-F1
#
_cell.length_a   1.000
_cell.length_b   1.000
_cell.length_c   1.000
_cell.angle_alpha   90.00
_cell.angle_beta   90.00
_cell.angle_gamma   90.00
#
_symmetry.space_group_name_H-M   'P 1'
#
loop_
_entity.id
_entity.type
_entity.pdbx_description
1 polymer ?
#
loop_
_entity_poly.entity_id
_entity_poly.type
_entity_poly.pdbx_seq_one_letter_code
_entity_poly.pdbx_strand_id
1 'polypeptide(L)'
;MGDEFQEIGHCGGRFILRIQTGEDGMKQSFWQFVFTRPVPAEMVTYWVLLTAGLAVAPGRLGGDADPPPMGGCTLVMIASDSEGRFGHTCQACRGYWRSGALPNLCPYCRHQDGPQFFLSDAQRKYVRRYCELIVKLGEDNLDREFQIDFDEIADAVGREGEKPAFYVSETSQQNKFTCDACGEFNDVLGQFAYCSCCGTRNDLDAFRQRIAKLRQLVTVENSHIVVRDAISAFDTLVGQIGRELLRLVPLSRRRAERLRRGRFHDLEATLSVLMWFDIDLTADMAEGEKAFLRRMFLRRHVYEHNGGEVDQVYLEASGDDSVRLKQHIRERVEDLHRLLSGLNKMAQALVAGFHELFPPLSEPIDRHAEHLKRISRGQLPEPNMARDYLK
;
A
#
# COMPACT_ATOMS: atom_id res chain seq x y z
N MET A 1 13.71 -8.62 15.44
CA MET A 1 12.42 -9.09 14.89
C MET A 1 11.46 -7.94 15.10
N GLY A 2 10.92 -7.38 14.02
CA GLY A 2 10.15 -6.13 14.09
C GLY A 2 8.79 -6.32 14.77
N ASP A 3 8.22 -5.20 15.17
CA ASP A 3 6.91 -5.03 15.79
C ASP A 3 5.75 -5.34 14.82
N GLU A 4 5.70 -6.56 14.29
CA GLU A 4 4.61 -7.06 13.45
C GLU A 4 3.40 -7.43 14.32
N PHE A 5 2.19 -7.12 13.84
CA PHE A 5 0.92 -7.47 14.49
C PHE A 5 0.74 -6.93 15.91
N GLN A 6 1.47 -5.87 16.26
CA GLN A 6 1.30 -5.18 17.52
C GLN A 6 0.05 -4.30 17.51
N GLU A 7 -0.69 -4.34 18.61
CA GLU A 7 -1.76 -3.42 18.90
C GLU A 7 -1.17 -2.02 19.12
N ILE A 8 -1.71 -1.02 18.41
CA ILE A 8 -1.28 0.37 18.47
C ILE A 8 -2.43 1.17 19.07
N GLY A 9 -2.08 1.91 20.12
CA GLY A 9 -3.04 2.73 20.85
C GLY A 9 -3.55 3.93 20.09
N HIS A 10 -4.66 4.47 20.57
CA HIS A 10 -5.16 5.76 20.15
C HIS A 10 -4.12 6.87 20.41
N CYS A 11 -4.15 7.98 19.66
CA CYS A 11 -3.29 9.15 19.89
C CYS A 11 -3.52 9.88 21.23
N GLY A 12 -4.43 9.38 22.09
CA GLY A 12 -4.85 10.03 23.33
C GLY A 12 -5.65 11.31 23.12
N GLY A 13 -5.85 12.07 24.20
CA GLY A 13 -6.62 13.30 24.20
C GLY A 13 -7.98 13.20 24.90
N ARG A 14 -8.76 14.27 24.77
CA ARG A 14 -10.12 14.37 25.29
C ARG A 14 -11.04 14.91 24.22
N PHE A 15 -12.19 14.25 24.05
CA PHE A 15 -13.29 14.79 23.26
C PHE A 15 -14.40 15.25 24.19
N ILE A 16 -14.82 16.49 24.01
CA ILE A 16 -15.82 17.16 24.83
C ILE A 16 -16.95 17.56 23.90
N LEU A 17 -18.14 17.02 24.19
CA LEU A 17 -19.40 17.42 23.57
C LEU A 17 -20.21 18.18 24.60
N ARG A 18 -20.57 19.42 24.27
CA ARG A 18 -21.42 20.25 25.12
C ARG A 18 -22.72 20.57 24.40
N ILE A 19 -23.84 20.28 25.04
CA ILE A 19 -25.17 20.66 24.56
C ILE A 19 -25.67 21.81 25.44
N GLN A 20 -26.02 22.93 24.83
CA GLN A 20 -26.57 24.10 25.51
C GLN A 20 -27.83 24.60 24.81
N THR A 21 -28.78 25.11 25.57
CA THR A 21 -29.94 25.80 25.00
C THR A 21 -29.57 27.26 24.72
N GLY A 22 -29.67 27.68 23.46
CA GLY A 22 -29.46 29.07 23.06
C GLY A 22 -30.58 29.99 23.55
N GLU A 23 -30.36 31.30 23.47
CA GLU A 23 -31.35 32.33 23.83
C GLU A 23 -32.62 32.27 22.96
N ASP A 24 -32.52 31.68 21.76
CA ASP A 24 -33.61 31.39 20.83
C ASP A 24 -34.41 30.12 21.18
N GLY A 25 -34.04 29.43 22.27
CA GLY A 25 -34.63 28.15 22.68
C GLY A 25 -34.14 26.95 21.87
N MET A 26 -33.25 27.16 20.88
CA MET A 26 -32.72 26.09 20.06
C MET A 26 -31.52 25.43 20.75
N LYS A 27 -31.42 24.10 20.69
CA LYS A 27 -30.26 23.38 21.20
C LYS A 27 -29.06 23.59 20.27
N GLN A 28 -27.94 24.00 20.83
CA GLN A 28 -26.66 24.14 20.16
C GLN A 28 -25.70 23.07 20.69
N SER A 29 -24.98 22.42 19.78
CA SER A 29 -23.94 21.44 20.11
C SER A 29 -22.56 22.01 19.84
N PHE A 30 -21.67 21.97 20.83
CA PHE A 30 -20.27 22.38 20.73
C PHE A 30 -19.37 21.16 20.84
N TRP A 31 -18.35 21.11 19.99
CA TRP A 31 -17.47 19.98 19.83
C TRP A 31 -16.04 20.47 20.03
N GLN A 32 -15.34 19.88 20.98
CA GLN A 32 -13.95 20.23 21.27
C GLN A 32 -13.11 18.96 21.37
N PHE A 33 -11.99 18.95 20.65
CA PHE A 33 -10.96 17.92 20.79
C PHE A 33 -9.70 18.55 21.36
N VAL A 34 -9.13 17.94 22.39
CA VAL A 34 -7.88 18.39 23.01
C VAL A 34 -6.89 17.23 22.98
N PHE A 35 -5.85 17.34 22.15
CA PHE A 35 -4.73 16.40 22.18
C PHE A 35 -3.81 16.73 23.36
N THR A 36 -3.57 15.74 24.22
CA THR A 36 -2.80 15.89 25.47
C THR A 36 -1.50 15.10 25.47
N ARG A 37 -1.32 14.18 24.52
CA ARG A 37 -0.13 13.32 24.42
C ARG A 37 0.89 13.86 23.42
N PRO A 38 2.19 13.70 23.69
CA PRO A 38 3.26 14.11 22.78
C PRO A 38 3.50 13.05 21.68
N VAL A 39 2.43 12.62 21.00
CA VAL A 39 2.48 11.65 19.91
C VAL A 39 1.85 12.25 18.65
N PRO A 40 2.21 11.75 17.45
CA PRO A 40 1.49 12.10 16.23
C PRO A 40 -0.03 11.92 16.40
N ALA A 41 -0.78 12.89 15.89
CA ALA A 41 -2.23 12.88 15.95
C ALA A 41 -2.81 13.53 14.68
N GLU A 42 -3.71 12.83 14.03
CA GLU A 42 -4.50 13.32 12.91
C GLU A 42 -5.98 13.05 13.21
N MET A 43 -6.87 13.85 12.62
CA MET A 43 -8.31 13.69 12.78
C MET A 43 -9.00 13.80 11.44
N VAL A 44 -9.96 12.92 11.21
CA VAL A 44 -10.83 12.92 10.04
C VAL A 44 -12.28 13.01 10.49
N THR A 45 -13.12 13.57 9.64
CA THR A 45 -14.55 13.68 9.88
C THR A 45 -15.34 12.93 8.83
N TYR A 46 -16.44 12.32 9.25
CA TYR A 46 -17.40 11.67 8.37
C TYR A 46 -18.80 12.15 8.68
N TRP A 47 -19.60 12.35 7.64
CA TRP A 47 -21.05 12.38 7.75
C TRP A 47 -21.56 10.97 8.03
N VAL A 48 -22.34 10.81 9.08
CA VAL A 48 -22.86 9.52 9.53
C VAL A 48 -24.36 9.62 9.71
N LEU A 49 -25.10 8.66 9.15
CA LEU A 49 -26.53 8.52 9.39
C LEU A 49 -26.77 8.11 10.85
N LEU A 50 -27.34 9.00 11.65
CA LEU A 50 -27.40 8.89 13.10
C LEU A 50 -28.13 7.62 13.58
N THR A 51 -29.19 7.24 12.89
CA THR A 51 -30.02 6.08 13.25
C THR A 51 -29.37 4.73 12.94
N ALA A 52 -28.44 4.69 11.98
CA ALA A 52 -27.79 3.45 11.53
C ALA A 52 -26.32 3.33 11.97
N GLY A 53 -25.70 4.44 12.39
CA GLY A 53 -24.25 4.50 12.62
C GLY A 53 -23.45 4.18 11.36
N LEU A 54 -23.98 4.57 10.19
CA LEU A 54 -23.38 4.31 8.88
C LEU A 54 -22.74 5.58 8.33
N ALA A 55 -21.42 5.56 8.13
CA ALA A 55 -20.72 6.64 7.45
C ALA A 55 -21.14 6.70 5.98
N VAL A 56 -21.54 7.88 5.51
CA VAL A 56 -22.07 8.10 4.16
C VAL A 56 -21.12 8.89 3.26
N ALA A 57 -20.33 9.80 3.83
CA ALA A 57 -19.35 10.60 3.11
C ALA A 57 -18.28 11.16 4.07
N PRO A 58 -17.08 11.50 3.59
CA PRO A 58 -16.17 12.35 4.35
C PRO A 58 -16.82 13.71 4.61
N GLY A 59 -16.57 14.27 5.79
CA GLY A 59 -16.97 15.63 6.15
C GLY A 59 -15.77 16.55 6.24
N ARG A 60 -16.01 17.86 6.24
CA ARG A 60 -14.99 18.89 6.45
C ARG A 60 -15.09 19.47 7.85
N LEU A 61 -13.94 19.60 8.51
CA LEU A 61 -13.83 20.29 9.79
C LEU A 61 -13.29 21.71 9.58
N GLY A 62 -14.08 22.70 9.99
CA GLY A 62 -13.71 24.13 9.94
C GLY A 62 -14.01 24.80 8.59
N GLY A 63 -14.26 26.12 8.63
CA GLY A 63 -14.74 26.90 7.49
C GLY A 63 -16.24 26.70 7.23
N ASP A 64 -16.67 26.92 5.98
CA ASP A 64 -18.01 26.56 5.52
C ASP A 64 -18.11 25.03 5.49
N ALA A 65 -18.54 24.43 6.61
CA ALA A 65 -18.78 23.00 6.65
C ALA A 65 -19.78 22.61 5.55
N ASP A 66 -19.45 21.58 4.77
CA ASP A 66 -20.37 21.07 3.75
C ASP A 66 -21.71 20.73 4.42
N PRO A 67 -22.86 21.04 3.82
CA PRO A 67 -24.14 20.62 4.38
C PRO A 67 -24.19 19.09 4.48
N PRO A 68 -24.97 18.53 5.42
CA PRO A 68 -25.14 17.08 5.51
C PRO A 68 -25.63 16.52 4.16
N PRO A 69 -25.06 15.41 3.66
CA PRO A 69 -25.46 14.84 2.37
C PRO A 69 -26.94 14.47 2.29
N MET A 70 -27.54 14.17 3.44
CA MET A 70 -28.96 13.90 3.58
C MET A 70 -29.45 14.18 5.01
N GLY A 71 -30.77 14.27 5.19
CA GLY A 71 -31.39 14.45 6.50
C GLY A 71 -31.07 13.29 7.46
N GLY A 72 -30.90 13.62 8.74
CA GLY A 72 -30.57 12.64 9.79
C GLY A 72 -29.08 12.30 9.88
N CYS A 73 -28.21 12.97 9.13
CA CYS A 73 -26.77 12.85 9.28
C CYS A 73 -26.23 13.76 10.39
N THR A 74 -25.24 13.25 11.13
CA THR A 74 -24.39 14.04 12.04
C THR A 74 -22.94 13.91 11.61
N LEU A 75 -22.12 14.89 11.96
CA LEU A 75 -20.68 14.77 11.81
C LEU A 75 -20.13 13.89 12.94
N VAL A 76 -19.22 12.98 12.62
CA VAL A 76 -18.47 12.17 13.59
C VAL A 76 -16.99 12.37 13.32
N MET A 77 -16.24 12.65 14.39
CA MET A 77 -14.79 12.81 14.35
C MET A 77 -14.12 11.48 14.70
N ILE A 78 -13.13 11.06 13.93
CA ILE A 78 -12.30 9.89 14.20
C ILE A 78 -10.86 10.37 14.27
N ALA A 79 -10.18 10.10 15.38
CA ALA A 79 -8.77 10.41 15.54
C ALA A 79 -7.90 9.19 15.23
N SER A 80 -6.64 9.46 14.88
CA SER A 80 -5.67 8.46 14.50
C SER A 80 -5.18 7.62 15.68
N ASP A 81 -4.43 6.56 15.37
CA ASP A 81 -3.57 5.91 16.34
C ASP A 81 -2.37 6.80 16.74
N SER A 82 -1.58 6.33 17.71
CA SER A 82 -0.42 7.05 18.26
C SER A 82 0.76 7.18 17.30
N GLU A 83 0.68 6.60 16.10
CA GLU A 83 1.63 6.82 15.01
C GLU A 83 1.07 7.77 13.95
N GLY A 84 -0.12 8.35 14.17
CA GLY A 84 -0.77 9.24 13.22
C GLY A 84 -1.41 8.51 12.04
N ARG A 85 -1.74 7.22 12.19
CA ARG A 85 -2.30 6.39 11.11
C ARG A 85 -3.72 5.93 11.42
N PHE A 86 -4.41 5.49 10.38
CA PHE A 86 -5.75 4.95 10.45
C PHE A 86 -5.75 3.53 9.92
N GLY A 87 -6.43 2.63 10.61
CA GLY A 87 -6.70 1.30 10.10
C GLY A 87 -7.86 1.33 9.10
N HIS A 88 -7.84 0.39 8.17
CA HIS A 88 -8.78 0.30 7.08
C HIS A 88 -9.14 -1.15 6.81
N THR A 89 -10.35 -1.42 6.32
CA THR A 89 -10.80 -2.77 5.98
C THR A 89 -11.60 -2.78 4.68
N CYS A 90 -11.13 -3.56 3.71
CA CYS A 90 -11.79 -3.66 2.41
C CYS A 90 -13.05 -4.51 2.49
N GLN A 91 -14.17 -4.00 1.99
CA GLN A 91 -15.42 -4.78 1.95
C GLN A 91 -15.39 -5.89 0.89
N ALA A 92 -14.60 -5.75 -0.17
CA ALA A 92 -14.49 -6.72 -1.25
C ALA A 92 -13.65 -7.94 -0.85
N CYS A 93 -12.44 -7.73 -0.29
CA CYS A 93 -11.53 -8.83 0.05
C CYS A 93 -11.35 -9.09 1.55
N ARG A 94 -11.94 -8.27 2.42
CA ARG A 94 -11.78 -8.32 3.89
C ARG A 94 -10.36 -8.11 4.41
N GLY A 95 -9.43 -7.69 3.54
CA GLY A 95 -8.07 -7.35 3.94
C GLY A 95 -8.03 -6.07 4.77
N TYR A 96 -7.25 -6.10 5.85
CA TYR A 96 -6.98 -4.97 6.74
C TYR A 96 -5.60 -4.36 6.45
N TRP A 97 -5.45 -3.04 6.55
CA TRP A 97 -4.17 -2.33 6.45
C TRP A 97 -4.21 -1.02 7.26
N ARG A 98 -3.06 -0.36 7.44
CA ARG A 98 -3.02 1.03 7.92
C ARG A 98 -2.42 1.97 6.87
N SER A 99 -2.95 3.18 6.81
CA SER A 99 -2.41 4.28 5.98
C SER A 99 -2.85 5.62 6.57
N GLY A 100 -2.72 6.71 5.82
CA GLY A 100 -3.38 7.98 6.11
C GLY A 100 -4.91 7.87 6.13
N ALA A 101 -5.57 8.97 6.49
CA ALA A 101 -6.98 9.00 6.84
C ALA A 101 -7.96 8.64 5.71
N LEU A 102 -7.60 8.93 4.46
CA LEU A 102 -8.53 8.92 3.32
C LEU A 102 -7.98 8.05 2.18
N PRO A 103 -8.04 6.72 2.29
CA PRO A 103 -7.65 5.82 1.21
C PRO A 103 -8.67 5.87 0.08
N ASN A 104 -8.20 5.75 -1.16
CA ASN A 104 -9.05 5.67 -2.35
C ASN A 104 -9.27 4.21 -2.79
N LEU A 105 -8.37 3.30 -2.40
CA LEU A 105 -8.45 1.91 -2.83
C LEU A 105 -7.81 0.93 -1.86
N CYS A 106 -8.19 -0.34 -2.01
CA CYS A 106 -7.62 -1.43 -1.25
C CYS A 106 -6.23 -1.85 -1.76
N PRO A 107 -5.20 -1.93 -0.90
CA PRO A 107 -3.83 -2.30 -1.27
C PRO A 107 -3.68 -3.74 -1.80
N TYR A 108 -4.65 -4.63 -1.51
CA TYR A 108 -4.57 -6.04 -1.85
C TYR A 108 -5.33 -6.41 -3.12
N CYS A 109 -6.51 -5.82 -3.31
CA CYS A 109 -7.40 -6.17 -4.41
C CYS A 109 -7.70 -5.00 -5.35
N ARG A 110 -7.11 -3.81 -5.15
CA ARG A 110 -7.35 -2.64 -5.99
C ARG A 110 -8.82 -2.23 -6.11
N HIS A 111 -9.69 -2.71 -5.21
CA HIS A 111 -11.07 -2.24 -5.15
C HIS A 111 -11.05 -0.76 -4.77
N GLN A 112 -11.64 0.07 -5.60
CA GLN A 112 -11.72 1.51 -5.42
C GLN A 112 -13.12 1.85 -4.91
N ASP A 113 -13.17 2.66 -3.85
CA ASP A 113 -14.42 3.14 -3.26
C ASP A 113 -14.13 4.41 -2.44
N GLY A 114 -15.18 5.04 -1.90
CA GLY A 114 -15.02 6.14 -0.96
C GLY A 114 -14.35 5.70 0.35
N PRO A 115 -13.56 6.56 1.01
CA PRO A 115 -12.84 6.23 2.25
C PRO A 115 -13.78 5.80 3.39
N GLN A 116 -15.03 6.28 3.40
CA GLN A 116 -16.07 5.85 4.35
C GLN A 116 -16.39 4.34 4.26
N PHE A 117 -16.16 3.72 3.11
CA PHE A 117 -16.35 2.28 2.92
C PHE A 117 -15.15 1.46 3.40
N PHE A 118 -14.02 2.11 3.63
CA PHE A 118 -12.79 1.50 4.12
C PHE A 118 -12.61 1.60 5.63
N LEU A 119 -13.54 2.20 6.38
CA LEU A 119 -13.46 2.24 7.85
C LEU A 119 -13.18 0.86 8.45
N SER A 120 -12.20 0.78 9.35
CA SER A 120 -11.86 -0.45 10.07
C SER A 120 -13.03 -0.93 10.93
N ASP A 121 -13.00 -2.20 11.33
CA ASP A 121 -14.01 -2.73 12.26
C ASP A 121 -13.99 -1.99 13.62
N ALA A 122 -12.81 -1.53 14.06
CA ALA A 122 -12.67 -0.74 15.26
C ALA A 122 -13.32 0.65 15.11
N GLN A 123 -13.06 1.33 14.00
CA GLN A 123 -13.68 2.62 13.68
C GLN A 123 -15.20 2.52 13.53
N ARG A 124 -15.71 1.46 12.89
CA ARG A 124 -17.18 1.24 12.78
C ARG A 124 -17.84 1.05 14.14
N LYS A 125 -17.19 0.32 15.06
CA LYS A 125 -17.68 0.18 16.45
C LYS A 125 -17.73 1.54 17.13
N TYR A 126 -16.66 2.32 17.01
CA TYR A 126 -16.61 3.68 17.55
C TYR A 126 -17.73 4.58 17.01
N VAL A 127 -17.91 4.61 15.69
CA VAL A 127 -18.96 5.42 15.03
C VAL A 127 -20.35 5.05 15.55
N ARG A 128 -20.65 3.76 15.73
CA ARG A 128 -21.94 3.32 16.30
C ARG A 128 -22.12 3.78 17.73
N ARG A 129 -21.11 3.60 18.60
CA ARG A 129 -21.15 4.07 20.00
C ARG A 129 -21.30 5.58 20.09
N TYR A 130 -20.64 6.30 19.19
CA TYR A 130 -20.76 7.74 19.07
C TYR A 130 -22.20 8.15 18.75
N CYS A 131 -22.83 7.49 17.77
CA CYS A 131 -24.22 7.78 17.40
C CYS A 131 -25.20 7.44 18.53
N GLU A 132 -25.04 6.29 19.20
CA GLU A 132 -25.85 5.89 20.36
C GLU A 132 -25.79 6.95 21.47
N LEU A 133 -24.61 7.50 21.73
CA LEU A 133 -24.41 8.58 22.69
C LEU A 133 -25.14 9.86 22.27
N ILE A 134 -25.01 10.29 21.01
CA ILE A 134 -25.68 11.49 20.51
C ILE A 134 -27.20 11.37 20.61
N VAL A 135 -27.77 10.22 20.22
CA VAL A 135 -29.22 9.97 20.31
C VAL A 135 -29.68 10.07 21.76
N LYS A 136 -28.98 9.40 22.68
CA LYS A 136 -29.32 9.42 24.11
C LYS A 136 -29.26 10.83 24.69
N LEU A 137 -28.25 11.62 24.32
CA LEU A 137 -28.12 12.99 24.78
C LEU A 137 -29.21 13.92 24.20
N GLY A 138 -29.67 13.65 22.97
CA GLY A 138 -30.79 14.36 22.36
C GLY A 138 -32.13 14.08 23.04
N GLU A 139 -32.37 12.84 23.46
CA GLU A 139 -33.60 12.43 24.17
C GLU A 139 -33.70 13.04 25.58
N ASP A 140 -32.57 13.13 26.29
CA ASP A 140 -32.53 13.63 27.66
C ASP A 140 -32.88 15.13 27.76
N ASN A 141 -32.80 15.89 26.65
CA ASN A 141 -33.13 17.32 26.51
C ASN A 141 -32.51 18.27 27.56
N LEU A 142 -31.45 17.81 28.25
CA LEU A 142 -30.76 18.53 29.32
C LEU A 142 -29.47 19.16 28.82
N ASP A 143 -29.17 20.36 29.31
CA ASP A 143 -27.88 21.01 29.07
C ASP A 143 -26.81 20.27 29.86
N ARG A 144 -25.89 19.62 29.14
CA ARG A 144 -24.85 18.76 29.73
C ARG A 144 -23.59 18.80 28.90
N GLU A 145 -22.49 18.51 29.59
CA GLU A 145 -21.19 18.24 28.99
C GLU A 145 -20.92 16.74 29.10
N PHE A 146 -20.46 16.15 28.01
CA PHE A 146 -20.00 14.78 27.94
C PHE A 146 -18.55 14.75 27.51
N GLN A 147 -17.73 14.00 28.24
CA GLN A 147 -16.31 13.85 27.95
C GLN A 147 -15.99 12.38 27.64
N ILE A 148 -15.32 12.14 26.52
CA ILE A 148 -14.61 10.89 26.22
C ILE A 148 -13.14 11.12 26.54
N ASP A 149 -12.60 10.32 27.44
CA ASP A 149 -11.18 10.32 27.77
C ASP A 149 -10.44 9.30 26.88
N PHE A 150 -9.73 9.81 25.85
CA PHE A 150 -8.92 8.96 24.98
C PHE A 150 -7.57 8.61 25.59
N ASP A 151 -7.13 9.29 26.65
CA ASP A 151 -5.94 8.88 27.39
C ASP A 151 -6.19 7.56 28.11
N GLU A 152 -7.38 7.39 28.70
CA GLU A 152 -7.80 6.10 29.29
C GLU A 152 -7.84 4.97 28.23
N ILE A 153 -8.34 5.28 27.04
CA ILE A 153 -8.39 4.34 25.90
C ILE A 153 -6.97 3.95 25.46
N ALA A 154 -6.07 4.93 25.32
CA ALA A 154 -4.70 4.69 24.94
C ALA A 154 -3.93 3.88 26.00
N ASP A 155 -4.22 4.09 27.28
CA ASP A 155 -3.59 3.36 28.38
C ASP A 155 -4.07 1.92 28.52
N ALA A 156 -5.25 1.59 27.97
CA ALA A 156 -5.83 0.24 28.00
C ALA A 156 -5.20 -0.73 26.98
N VAL A 157 -4.32 -0.23 26.09
CA VAL A 157 -3.65 -1.04 25.06
C VAL A 157 -2.74 -2.09 25.69
N GLY A 158 -2.81 -3.33 25.20
CA GLY A 158 -2.04 -4.44 25.74
C GLY A 158 -2.42 -4.88 27.17
N ARG A 159 -3.45 -4.30 27.80
CA ARG A 159 -3.96 -4.76 29.10
C ARG A 159 -4.95 -5.91 28.92
N GLU A 160 -4.82 -6.94 29.76
CA GLU A 160 -5.82 -7.99 29.91
C GLU A 160 -6.97 -7.50 30.81
N GLY A 161 -8.21 -7.53 30.33
CA GLY A 161 -9.39 -7.10 31.11
C GLY A 161 -10.48 -6.41 30.28
N GLU A 162 -11.45 -5.82 30.97
CA GLU A 162 -12.51 -5.03 30.35
C GLU A 162 -11.94 -3.72 29.81
N LYS A 163 -12.08 -3.49 28.49
CA LYS A 163 -11.60 -2.30 27.82
C LYS A 163 -12.65 -1.17 27.88
N PRO A 164 -12.26 0.12 27.84
CA PRO A 164 -13.20 1.23 27.83
C PRO A 164 -14.24 1.14 26.70
N ALA A 165 -15.42 1.74 26.90
CA ALA A 165 -16.55 1.63 25.96
C ALA A 165 -16.24 2.15 24.53
N PHE A 166 -15.35 3.13 24.41
CA PHE A 166 -14.90 3.73 23.15
C PHE A 166 -13.54 3.19 22.70
N TYR A 167 -13.08 2.06 23.25
CA TYR A 167 -11.78 1.50 22.90
C TYR A 167 -11.67 1.14 21.42
N VAL A 168 -10.74 1.80 20.74
CA VAL A 168 -10.34 1.55 19.35
C VAL A 168 -8.83 1.41 19.35
N SER A 169 -8.35 0.34 18.75
CA SER A 169 -6.93 0.12 18.51
C SER A 169 -6.75 -0.41 17.11
N GLU A 170 -5.73 0.09 16.44
CA GLU A 170 -5.32 -0.42 15.15
C GLU A 170 -4.15 -1.40 15.34
N THR A 171 -3.82 -2.17 14.30
CA THR A 171 -2.77 -3.20 14.39
C THR A 171 -1.70 -2.99 13.32
N SER A 172 -0.44 -2.93 13.74
CA SER A 172 0.74 -2.92 12.86
C SER A 172 0.72 -4.12 11.92
N GLN A 173 1.14 -3.97 10.67
CA GLN A 173 1.27 -5.09 9.73
C GLN A 173 2.73 -5.46 9.49
N GLN A 174 3.01 -6.16 8.39
CA GLN A 174 4.33 -6.75 8.11
C GLN A 174 5.23 -5.84 7.30
N ASN A 175 4.65 -5.07 6.39
CA ASN A 175 5.41 -4.27 5.44
C ASN A 175 4.96 -2.81 5.47
N LYS A 176 5.86 -1.97 5.97
CA LYS A 176 5.71 -0.52 6.05
C LYS A 176 6.48 0.12 4.90
N PHE A 177 5.81 0.86 4.03
CA PHE A 177 6.44 1.59 2.95
C PHE A 177 5.76 2.94 2.70
N THR A 178 6.53 3.90 2.21
CA THR A 178 6.01 5.17 1.69
C THR A 178 6.00 5.09 0.18
N CYS A 179 4.89 5.46 -0.45
CA CYS A 179 4.78 5.42 -1.91
C CYS A 179 5.63 6.51 -2.55
N ASP A 180 6.59 6.15 -3.40
CA ASP A 180 7.44 7.12 -4.10
C ASP A 180 6.68 8.03 -5.07
N ALA A 181 5.46 7.65 -5.48
CA ALA A 181 4.65 8.43 -6.41
C ALA A 181 3.81 9.52 -5.72
N CYS A 182 3.20 9.24 -4.56
CA CYS A 182 2.29 10.17 -3.88
C CYS A 182 2.65 10.48 -2.42
N GLY A 183 3.73 9.90 -1.88
CA GLY A 183 4.16 10.11 -0.50
C GLY A 183 3.30 9.43 0.57
N GLU A 184 2.27 8.67 0.19
CA GLU A 184 1.37 8.02 1.13
C GLU A 184 2.07 6.88 1.89
N PHE A 185 1.88 6.85 3.21
CA PHE A 185 2.34 5.75 4.05
C PHE A 185 1.39 4.56 3.98
N ASN A 186 1.94 3.35 3.87
CA ASN A 186 1.21 2.10 3.80
C ASN A 186 1.84 1.08 4.73
N ASP A 187 1.01 0.45 5.57
CA ASP A 187 1.37 -0.64 6.48
C ASP A 187 0.45 -1.82 6.18
N VAL A 188 0.98 -2.79 5.43
CA VAL A 188 0.21 -3.84 4.76
C VAL A 188 0.72 -5.23 5.13
N LEU A 189 -0.14 -6.23 4.94
CA LEU A 189 0.21 -7.65 5.03
C LEU A 189 0.96 -8.08 3.77
N GLY A 190 2.06 -8.81 3.94
CA GLY A 190 2.90 -9.26 2.85
C GLY A 190 3.76 -8.15 2.21
N GLN A 191 4.64 -8.57 1.30
CA GLN A 191 5.68 -7.69 0.73
C GLN A 191 5.19 -6.77 -0.39
N PHE A 192 4.19 -7.20 -1.16
CA PHE A 192 3.77 -6.54 -2.40
C PHE A 192 2.34 -6.03 -2.28
N ALA A 193 2.11 -4.77 -2.60
CA ALA A 193 0.82 -4.12 -2.49
C ALA A 193 0.69 -2.91 -3.42
N TYR A 194 -0.55 -2.53 -3.68
CA TYR A 194 -0.89 -1.20 -4.19
C TYR A 194 -0.79 -0.17 -3.07
N CYS A 195 -0.38 1.06 -3.41
CA CYS A 195 -0.58 2.21 -2.53
C CYS A 195 -2.09 2.47 -2.35
N SER A 196 -2.56 2.56 -1.11
CA SER A 196 -3.98 2.78 -0.79
C SER A 196 -4.53 4.14 -1.26
N CYS A 197 -3.65 5.10 -1.58
CA CYS A 197 -4.03 6.42 -2.05
C CYS A 197 -4.02 6.55 -3.58
N CYS A 198 -2.88 6.27 -4.25
CA CYS A 198 -2.78 6.43 -5.70
C CYS A 198 -2.87 5.14 -6.51
N GLY A 199 -2.70 3.96 -5.90
CA GLY A 199 -2.73 2.69 -6.62
C GLY A 199 -1.46 2.36 -7.41
N THR A 200 -0.37 3.10 -7.21
CA THR A 200 0.96 2.67 -7.67
C THR A 200 1.39 1.42 -6.90
N ARG A 201 1.94 0.42 -7.60
CA ARG A 201 2.45 -0.80 -6.99
C ARG A 201 3.86 -0.61 -6.44
N ASN A 202 4.17 -1.21 -5.29
CA ASN A 202 5.50 -1.13 -4.66
C ASN A 202 6.50 -2.18 -5.19
N ASP A 203 6.10 -3.03 -6.14
CA ASP A 203 6.89 -4.18 -6.59
C ASP A 203 8.23 -3.77 -7.21
N LEU A 204 8.27 -2.66 -7.95
CA LEU A 204 9.50 -2.15 -8.55
C LEU A 204 10.52 -1.74 -7.49
N ASP A 205 10.06 -1.07 -6.43
CA ASP A 205 10.94 -0.57 -5.37
C ASP A 205 11.45 -1.73 -4.50
N ALA A 206 10.56 -2.69 -4.17
CA ALA A 206 10.96 -3.93 -3.51
C ALA A 206 12.00 -4.70 -4.33
N PHE A 207 11.82 -4.81 -5.65
CA PHE A 207 12.78 -5.42 -6.55
C PHE A 207 14.11 -4.66 -6.60
N ARG A 208 14.08 -3.33 -6.74
CA ARG A 208 15.27 -2.47 -6.76
C ARG A 208 16.08 -2.57 -5.48
N GLN A 209 15.42 -2.61 -4.32
CA GLN A 209 16.08 -2.83 -3.03
C GLN A 209 16.78 -4.20 -2.97
N ARG A 210 16.16 -5.26 -3.51
CA ARG A 210 16.80 -6.58 -3.60
C ARG A 210 18.01 -6.55 -4.54
N ILE A 211 17.90 -5.91 -5.70
CA ILE A 211 19.00 -5.76 -6.65
C ILE A 211 20.14 -4.93 -6.04
N ALA A 212 19.85 -3.87 -5.30
CA ALA A 212 20.86 -3.07 -4.62
C ALA A 212 21.66 -3.89 -3.59
N LYS A 213 20.98 -4.74 -2.81
CA LYS A 213 21.66 -5.69 -1.90
C LYS A 213 22.54 -6.69 -2.67
N LEU A 214 22.06 -7.23 -3.78
CA LEU A 214 22.85 -8.14 -4.62
C LEU A 214 24.07 -7.45 -5.23
N ARG A 215 23.97 -6.17 -5.62
CA ARG A 215 25.11 -5.39 -6.12
C ARG A 215 26.25 -5.31 -5.10
N GLN A 216 25.93 -5.26 -3.80
CA GLN A 216 26.93 -5.24 -2.73
C GLN A 216 27.63 -6.59 -2.54
N LEU A 217 27.05 -7.69 -3.03
CA LEU A 217 27.61 -9.04 -2.93
C LEU A 217 28.43 -9.45 -4.16
N VAL A 218 28.55 -8.57 -5.16
CA VAL A 218 29.23 -8.87 -6.42
C VAL A 218 30.71 -9.09 -6.18
N THR A 219 31.11 -10.35 -6.28
CA THR A 219 32.50 -10.80 -6.38
C THR A 219 32.55 -11.98 -7.34
N VAL A 220 33.76 -12.38 -7.77
CA VAL A 220 33.93 -13.54 -8.66
C VAL A 220 33.44 -14.83 -7.97
N GLU A 221 33.72 -14.97 -6.68
CA GLU A 221 33.36 -16.13 -5.85
C GLU A 221 31.85 -16.27 -5.70
N ASN A 222 31.14 -15.14 -5.57
CA ASN A 222 29.69 -15.10 -5.39
C ASN A 222 28.89 -15.07 -6.71
N SER A 223 29.55 -15.16 -7.87
CA SER A 223 28.92 -15.05 -9.18
C SER A 223 27.67 -15.93 -9.34
N HIS A 224 27.77 -17.21 -9.00
CA HIS A 224 26.68 -18.18 -9.05
C HIS A 224 25.47 -17.77 -8.17
N ILE A 225 25.72 -17.25 -6.97
CA ILE A 225 24.68 -16.77 -6.05
C ILE A 225 23.99 -15.54 -6.64
N VAL A 226 24.78 -14.57 -7.12
CA VAL A 226 24.25 -13.32 -7.67
C VAL A 226 23.37 -13.59 -8.88
N VAL A 227 23.80 -14.42 -9.83
CA VAL A 227 23.00 -14.77 -11.01
C VAL A 227 21.69 -15.44 -10.60
N ARG A 228 21.77 -16.49 -9.78
CA ARG A 228 20.60 -17.25 -9.33
C ARG A 228 19.60 -16.36 -8.59
N ASP A 229 20.06 -15.59 -7.62
CA ASP A 229 19.19 -14.78 -6.76
C ASP A 229 18.63 -13.57 -7.49
N ALA A 230 19.39 -12.97 -8.42
CA ALA A 230 18.92 -11.84 -9.22
C ALA A 230 17.78 -12.25 -10.15
N ILE A 231 17.94 -13.35 -10.88
CA ILE A 231 16.89 -13.85 -11.77
C ILE A 231 15.71 -14.37 -10.96
N SER A 232 15.93 -15.05 -9.82
CA SER A 232 14.81 -15.48 -8.96
C SER A 232 14.03 -14.30 -8.36
N ALA A 233 14.69 -13.17 -8.07
CA ALA A 233 14.00 -11.94 -7.68
C ALA A 233 13.17 -11.36 -8.83
N PHE A 234 13.67 -11.42 -10.06
CA PHE A 234 12.94 -11.00 -11.25
C PHE A 234 11.73 -11.91 -11.52
N ASP A 235 11.90 -13.24 -11.43
CA ASP A 235 10.81 -14.21 -11.56
C ASP A 235 9.71 -13.96 -10.53
N THR A 236 10.10 -13.60 -9.31
CA THR A 236 9.15 -13.24 -8.25
C THR A 236 8.34 -12.01 -8.65
N LEU A 237 9.00 -10.95 -9.13
CA LEU A 237 8.35 -9.73 -9.62
C LEU A 237 7.36 -10.03 -10.74
N VAL A 238 7.78 -10.75 -11.79
CA VAL A 238 6.89 -11.15 -12.90
C VAL A 238 5.73 -11.99 -12.38
N GLY A 239 5.98 -12.89 -11.42
CA GLY A 239 4.94 -13.70 -10.78
C GLY A 239 3.90 -12.89 -10.01
N GLN A 240 4.30 -11.79 -9.34
CA GLN A 240 3.35 -10.88 -8.69
C GLN A 240 2.46 -10.19 -9.73
N ILE A 241 3.08 -9.57 -10.74
CA ILE A 241 2.35 -8.88 -11.81
C ILE A 241 1.45 -9.85 -12.58
N GLY A 242 1.93 -11.05 -12.87
CA GLY A 242 1.15 -12.11 -13.51
C GLY A 242 -0.09 -12.52 -12.71
N ARG A 243 -0.02 -12.51 -11.37
CA ARG A 243 -1.21 -12.75 -10.53
C ARG A 243 -2.23 -11.62 -10.62
N GLU A 244 -1.78 -10.38 -10.68
CA GLU A 244 -2.69 -9.25 -10.89
C GLU A 244 -3.31 -9.26 -12.28
N LEU A 245 -2.53 -9.53 -13.32
CA LEU A 245 -3.04 -9.68 -14.69
C LEU A 245 -4.10 -10.78 -14.76
N LEU A 246 -3.86 -11.93 -14.10
CA LEU A 246 -4.83 -13.01 -14.01
C LEU A 246 -6.13 -12.60 -13.30
N ARG A 247 -6.05 -11.68 -12.33
CA ARG A 247 -7.18 -11.21 -11.52
C ARG A 247 -7.98 -10.10 -12.20
N LEU A 248 -7.30 -9.22 -12.93
CA LEU A 248 -7.87 -8.00 -13.48
C LEU A 248 -8.24 -8.12 -14.96
N VAL A 249 -7.59 -9.03 -15.71
CA VAL A 249 -7.86 -9.23 -17.14
C VAL A 249 -8.69 -10.50 -17.35
N PRO A 250 -9.86 -10.40 -18.02
CA PRO A 250 -10.59 -11.58 -18.45
C PRO A 250 -9.79 -12.39 -19.47
N LEU A 251 -9.42 -13.63 -19.11
CA LEU A 251 -8.65 -14.53 -19.95
C LEU A 251 -9.46 -15.78 -20.29
N SER A 252 -9.23 -16.34 -21.49
CA SER A 252 -9.69 -17.71 -21.78
C SER A 252 -9.11 -18.70 -20.76
N ARG A 253 -9.86 -19.77 -20.46
CA ARG A 253 -9.43 -20.81 -19.50
C ARG A 253 -8.00 -21.31 -19.75
N ARG A 254 -7.66 -21.55 -21.02
CA ARG A 254 -6.32 -22.00 -21.43
C ARG A 254 -5.23 -20.98 -21.10
N ARG A 255 -5.45 -19.69 -21.38
CA ARG A 255 -4.48 -18.62 -21.06
C ARG A 255 -4.35 -18.43 -19.56
N ALA A 256 -5.47 -18.43 -18.83
CA ALA A 256 -5.50 -18.33 -17.37
C ALA A 256 -4.72 -19.47 -16.70
N GLU A 257 -4.91 -20.73 -17.14
CA GLU A 257 -4.17 -21.89 -16.63
C GLU A 257 -2.67 -21.81 -16.94
N ARG A 258 -2.30 -21.35 -18.15
CA ARG A 258 -0.89 -21.15 -18.52
C ARG A 258 -0.23 -20.06 -17.67
N LEU A 259 -0.88 -18.92 -17.45
CA LEU A 259 -0.36 -17.85 -16.62
C LEU A 259 -0.25 -18.27 -15.15
N ARG A 260 -1.24 -19.01 -14.63
CA ARG A 260 -1.23 -19.53 -13.25
C ARG A 260 -0.12 -20.54 -12.99
N ARG A 261 0.20 -21.39 -13.97
CA ARG A 261 1.26 -22.42 -13.87
C ARG A 261 2.63 -21.94 -14.32
N GLY A 262 2.70 -20.78 -14.99
CA GLY A 262 3.92 -20.25 -15.55
C GLY A 262 4.99 -20.06 -14.48
N ARG A 263 6.14 -20.72 -14.67
CA ARG A 263 7.38 -20.35 -13.98
C ARG A 263 8.12 -19.42 -14.92
N PHE A 264 8.47 -18.22 -14.44
CA PHE A 264 9.02 -17.16 -15.29
C PHE A 264 10.55 -17.21 -15.45
N HIS A 265 11.17 -18.33 -15.05
CA HIS A 265 12.61 -18.56 -15.17
C HIS A 265 13.10 -18.79 -16.61
N ASP A 266 12.18 -18.92 -17.58
CA ASP A 266 12.48 -18.95 -19.01
C ASP A 266 12.08 -17.58 -19.58
N LEU A 267 13.07 -16.85 -20.08
CA LEU A 267 12.87 -15.50 -20.59
C LEU A 267 11.96 -15.49 -21.83
N GLU A 268 12.16 -16.39 -22.80
CA GLU A 268 11.37 -16.40 -24.04
C GLU A 268 9.91 -16.79 -23.77
N ALA A 269 9.70 -17.78 -22.91
CA ALA A 269 8.36 -18.15 -22.48
C ALA A 269 7.66 -16.98 -21.75
N THR A 270 8.41 -16.22 -20.95
CA THR A 270 7.93 -15.04 -20.23
C THR A 270 7.54 -13.91 -21.18
N LEU A 271 8.42 -13.55 -22.13
CA LEU A 271 8.14 -12.54 -23.15
C LEU A 271 6.87 -12.89 -23.94
N SER A 272 6.77 -14.15 -24.38
CA SER A 272 5.60 -14.64 -25.13
C SER A 272 4.28 -14.52 -24.36
N VAL A 273 4.30 -14.74 -23.04
CA VAL A 273 3.11 -14.63 -22.20
C VAL A 273 2.74 -13.18 -21.93
N LEU A 274 3.72 -12.32 -21.67
CA LEU A 274 3.48 -10.89 -21.40
C LEU A 274 3.00 -10.13 -22.64
N MET A 275 3.39 -10.58 -23.82
CA MET A 275 2.90 -10.04 -25.09
C MET A 275 1.37 -10.20 -25.28
N TRP A 276 0.71 -11.10 -24.54
CA TRP A 276 -0.77 -11.15 -24.54
C TRP A 276 -1.42 -9.88 -23.99
N PHE A 277 -0.66 -9.10 -23.25
CA PHE A 277 -1.07 -7.86 -22.59
C PHE A 277 -0.34 -6.65 -23.18
N ASP A 278 0.37 -6.82 -24.31
CA ASP A 278 1.18 -5.77 -24.95
C ASP A 278 2.33 -5.23 -24.07
N ILE A 279 2.86 -6.08 -23.19
CA ILE A 279 4.00 -5.72 -22.33
C ILE A 279 5.30 -6.30 -22.93
N ASP A 280 6.11 -5.44 -23.55
CA ASP A 280 7.45 -5.80 -24.04
C ASP A 280 8.53 -5.43 -23.01
N LEU A 281 9.12 -6.45 -22.37
CA LEU A 281 10.20 -6.26 -21.38
C LEU A 281 11.51 -5.74 -21.99
N THR A 282 11.65 -5.80 -23.31
CA THR A 282 12.91 -5.59 -24.03
C THR A 282 12.83 -4.48 -25.08
N ALA A 283 11.75 -3.70 -25.08
CA ALA A 283 11.50 -2.64 -26.07
C ALA A 283 12.69 -1.69 -26.25
N ASP A 284 13.29 -1.24 -25.14
CA ASP A 284 14.41 -0.29 -25.12
C ASP A 284 15.80 -0.96 -25.07
N MET A 285 15.90 -2.24 -25.41
CA MET A 285 17.15 -3.00 -25.36
C MET A 285 17.74 -3.23 -26.75
N ALA A 286 19.05 -3.06 -26.87
CA ALA A 286 19.77 -3.48 -28.07
C ALA A 286 19.81 -5.01 -28.18
N GLU A 287 19.89 -5.56 -29.39
CA GLU A 287 19.92 -7.02 -29.61
C GLU A 287 21.06 -7.72 -28.84
N GLY A 288 22.24 -7.09 -28.73
CA GLY A 288 23.34 -7.62 -27.93
C GLY A 288 23.07 -7.65 -26.42
N GLU A 289 22.20 -6.78 -25.91
CA GLU A 289 21.73 -6.80 -24.51
C GLU A 289 20.70 -7.91 -24.32
N LYS A 290 19.76 -8.07 -25.25
CA LYS A 290 18.77 -9.17 -25.25
C LYS A 290 19.46 -10.53 -25.27
N ALA A 291 20.40 -10.74 -26.20
CA ALA A 291 21.19 -11.97 -26.30
C ALA A 291 21.99 -12.26 -25.02
N PHE A 292 22.58 -11.23 -24.42
CA PHE A 292 23.28 -11.36 -23.15
C PHE A 292 22.34 -11.83 -22.02
N LEU A 293 21.18 -11.20 -21.87
CA LEU A 293 20.21 -11.55 -20.83
C LEU A 293 19.66 -12.97 -21.00
N ARG A 294 19.29 -13.35 -22.24
CA ARG A 294 18.88 -14.73 -22.57
C ARG A 294 19.89 -15.77 -22.07
N ARG A 295 21.17 -15.54 -22.36
CA ARG A 295 22.24 -16.42 -21.88
C ARG A 295 22.33 -16.44 -20.36
N MET A 296 22.20 -15.32 -19.66
CA MET A 296 22.23 -15.31 -18.18
C MET A 296 21.06 -16.07 -17.57
N PHE A 297 19.86 -16.02 -18.16
CA PHE A 297 18.72 -16.86 -17.76
C PHE A 297 19.04 -18.35 -17.92
N LEU A 298 19.69 -18.75 -19.01
CA LEU A 298 20.16 -20.14 -19.17
C LEU A 298 21.27 -20.51 -18.18
N ARG A 299 22.14 -19.58 -17.81
CA ARG A 299 23.18 -19.81 -16.79
C ARG A 299 22.62 -20.02 -15.40
N ARG A 300 21.44 -19.46 -15.06
CA ARG A 300 20.72 -19.80 -13.82
C ARG A 300 20.45 -21.31 -13.73
N HIS A 301 19.98 -21.94 -14.81
CA HIS A 301 19.76 -23.40 -14.85
C HIS A 301 21.05 -24.16 -14.52
N VAL A 302 22.16 -23.77 -15.15
CA VAL A 302 23.47 -24.39 -14.93
C VAL A 302 23.92 -24.24 -13.47
N TYR A 303 23.74 -23.07 -12.86
CA TYR A 303 24.10 -22.84 -11.45
C TYR A 303 23.17 -23.54 -10.46
N GLU A 304 21.88 -23.62 -10.75
CA GLU A 304 20.89 -24.20 -9.84
C GLU A 304 20.88 -25.73 -9.87
N HIS A 305 21.08 -26.33 -11.05
CA HIS A 305 20.93 -27.78 -11.24
C HIS A 305 22.25 -28.54 -11.40
N ASN A 306 23.31 -27.90 -11.93
CA ASN A 306 24.56 -28.58 -12.25
C ASN A 306 25.78 -28.00 -11.51
N GLY A 307 25.57 -27.20 -10.46
CA GLY A 307 26.66 -26.62 -9.66
C GLY A 307 27.62 -25.73 -10.48
N GLY A 308 27.14 -25.15 -11.58
CA GLY A 308 27.95 -24.34 -12.49
C GLY A 308 28.68 -25.12 -13.59
N GLU A 309 28.51 -26.44 -13.69
CA GLU A 309 29.07 -27.27 -14.77
C GLU A 309 28.16 -27.23 -16.02
N VAL A 310 28.74 -26.85 -17.17
CA VAL A 310 28.04 -26.79 -18.47
C VAL A 310 27.49 -28.17 -18.86
N ASP A 311 26.19 -28.24 -19.11
CA ASP A 311 25.52 -29.41 -19.69
C ASP A 311 25.17 -29.21 -21.18
N GLN A 312 24.73 -30.30 -21.80
CA GLN A 312 24.33 -30.31 -23.21
C GLN A 312 23.10 -29.42 -23.44
N VAL A 313 22.18 -29.37 -22.48
CA VAL A 313 20.95 -28.55 -22.55
C VAL A 313 21.31 -27.07 -22.68
N TYR A 314 22.26 -26.58 -21.88
CA TYR A 314 22.76 -25.20 -21.97
C TYR A 314 23.39 -24.92 -23.32
N LEU A 315 24.27 -25.77 -23.83
CA LEU A 315 24.96 -25.55 -25.11
C LEU A 315 23.98 -25.47 -26.27
N GLU A 316 23.01 -26.39 -26.30
CA GLU A 316 21.98 -26.43 -27.35
C GLU A 316 21.05 -25.21 -27.29
N ALA A 317 20.63 -24.79 -26.09
CA ALA A 317 19.73 -23.67 -25.93
C ALA A 317 20.41 -22.30 -26.11
N SER A 318 21.67 -22.16 -25.70
CA SER A 318 22.39 -20.88 -25.71
C SER A 318 23.15 -20.63 -27.01
N GLY A 319 23.61 -21.70 -27.68
CA GLY A 319 24.59 -21.58 -28.77
C GLY A 319 25.93 -20.98 -28.34
N ASP A 320 26.26 -21.01 -27.04
CA ASP A 320 27.49 -20.42 -26.49
C ASP A 320 28.72 -21.27 -26.86
N ASP A 321 29.48 -20.82 -27.85
CA ASP A 321 30.71 -21.45 -28.34
C ASP A 321 31.96 -21.10 -27.51
N SER A 322 31.82 -20.21 -26.52
CA SER A 322 32.92 -19.76 -25.67
C SER A 322 33.22 -20.72 -24.50
N VAL A 323 32.37 -21.71 -24.27
CA VAL A 323 32.50 -22.72 -23.22
C VAL A 323 32.37 -24.13 -23.76
N ARG A 324 32.91 -25.12 -23.03
CA ARG A 324 32.86 -26.54 -23.42
C ARG A 324 31.98 -27.35 -22.46
N LEU A 325 31.45 -28.47 -22.94
CA LEU A 325 30.74 -29.43 -22.10
C LEU A 325 31.61 -29.83 -20.89
N LYS A 326 31.00 -29.88 -19.69
CA LYS A 326 31.67 -30.11 -18.40
C LYS A 326 32.62 -29.01 -17.91
N GLN A 327 32.70 -27.87 -18.60
CA GLN A 327 33.43 -26.72 -18.08
C GLN A 327 32.65 -26.05 -16.96
N HIS A 328 33.32 -25.64 -15.88
CA HIS A 328 32.70 -24.76 -14.88
C HIS A 328 32.63 -23.32 -15.37
N ILE A 329 31.44 -22.72 -15.33
CA ILE A 329 31.23 -21.31 -15.66
C ILE A 329 31.57 -20.43 -14.45
N ARG A 330 32.37 -19.38 -14.68
CA ARG A 330 32.56 -18.27 -13.74
C ARG A 330 32.25 -16.95 -14.43
N GLU A 331 31.38 -16.16 -13.82
CA GLU A 331 31.06 -14.83 -14.34
C GLU A 331 32.15 -13.81 -14.02
N ARG A 332 32.29 -12.83 -14.91
CA ARG A 332 33.07 -11.63 -14.63
C ARG A 332 32.23 -10.65 -13.82
N VAL A 333 32.89 -9.83 -13.01
CA VAL A 333 32.22 -8.80 -12.18
C VAL A 333 31.42 -7.83 -13.06
N GLU A 334 31.95 -7.47 -14.22
CA GLU A 334 31.30 -6.59 -15.19
C GLU A 334 30.00 -7.20 -15.73
N ASP A 335 30.00 -8.51 -16.00
CA ASP A 335 28.83 -9.24 -16.49
C ASP A 335 27.74 -9.33 -15.40
N LEU A 336 28.13 -9.50 -14.13
CA LEU A 336 27.18 -9.48 -13.00
C LEU A 336 26.52 -8.10 -12.88
N HIS A 337 27.28 -7.02 -12.93
CA HIS A 337 26.70 -5.67 -12.92
C HIS A 337 25.82 -5.40 -14.14
N ARG A 338 26.22 -5.90 -15.32
CA ARG A 338 25.43 -5.82 -16.55
C ARG A 338 24.10 -6.55 -16.42
N LEU A 339 24.09 -7.77 -15.87
CA LEU A 339 22.87 -8.52 -15.57
C LEU A 339 21.93 -7.73 -14.65
N LEU A 340 22.45 -7.26 -13.51
CA LEU A 340 21.64 -6.52 -12.53
C LEU A 340 21.06 -5.22 -13.13
N SER A 341 21.77 -4.58 -14.06
CA SER A 341 21.27 -3.40 -14.78
C SER A 341 20.19 -3.76 -15.81
N GLY A 342 20.41 -4.83 -16.58
CA GLY A 342 19.43 -5.30 -17.57
C GLY A 342 18.12 -5.76 -16.91
N LEU A 343 18.19 -6.50 -15.81
CA LEU A 343 16.99 -6.90 -15.05
C LEU A 343 16.22 -5.69 -14.49
N ASN A 344 16.92 -4.63 -14.07
CA ASN A 344 16.27 -3.39 -13.63
C ASN A 344 15.53 -2.68 -14.77
N LYS A 345 16.07 -2.69 -15.99
CA LYS A 345 15.35 -2.18 -17.17
C LYS A 345 14.10 -3.02 -17.47
N MET A 346 14.22 -4.35 -17.46
CA MET A 346 13.07 -5.24 -17.68
C MET A 346 11.99 -5.05 -16.61
N ALA A 347 12.39 -4.88 -15.35
CA ALA A 347 11.46 -4.63 -14.24
C ALA A 347 10.71 -3.30 -14.41
N GLN A 348 11.41 -2.26 -14.89
CA GLN A 348 10.79 -0.97 -15.21
C GLN A 348 9.79 -1.11 -16.35
N ALA A 349 10.17 -1.77 -17.45
CA ALA A 349 9.29 -2.01 -18.60
C ALA A 349 8.04 -2.81 -18.19
N LEU A 350 8.20 -3.85 -17.37
CA LEU A 350 7.09 -4.65 -16.84
C LEU A 350 6.09 -3.80 -16.06
N VAL A 351 6.58 -2.99 -15.11
CA VAL A 351 5.72 -2.20 -14.23
C VAL A 351 5.11 -1.02 -14.97
N ALA A 352 5.84 -0.42 -15.91
CA ALA A 352 5.31 0.61 -16.82
C ALA A 352 4.17 0.04 -17.67
N GLY A 353 4.39 -1.06 -18.39
CA GLY A 353 3.34 -1.70 -19.20
C GLY A 353 2.15 -2.17 -18.37
N PHE A 354 2.36 -2.64 -17.15
CA PHE A 354 1.25 -2.94 -16.22
C PHE A 354 0.44 -1.68 -15.87
N HIS A 355 1.10 -0.56 -15.60
CA HIS A 355 0.45 0.70 -15.26
C HIS A 355 -0.12 1.45 -16.47
N GLU A 356 0.28 1.13 -17.70
CA GLU A 356 -0.44 1.56 -18.90
C GLU A 356 -1.83 0.90 -18.98
N LEU A 357 -1.93 -0.39 -18.64
CA LEU A 357 -3.22 -1.10 -18.57
C LEU A 357 -4.05 -0.68 -17.36
N PHE A 358 -3.39 -0.43 -16.23
CA PHE A 358 -4.01 -0.12 -14.94
C PHE A 358 -3.39 1.14 -14.34
N PRO A 359 -3.75 2.33 -14.86
CA PRO A 359 -3.15 3.58 -14.42
C PRO A 359 -3.41 3.82 -12.93
N PRO A 360 -2.40 4.35 -12.21
CA PRO A 360 -2.60 4.97 -10.90
C PRO A 360 -3.53 6.19 -11.00
N LEU A 361 -4.13 6.58 -9.88
CA LEU A 361 -4.86 7.83 -9.76
C LEU A 361 -3.86 9.00 -9.81
N SER A 362 -4.03 9.89 -10.79
CA SER A 362 -3.14 11.03 -10.99
C SER A 362 -3.28 12.10 -9.90
N GLU A 363 -4.49 12.33 -9.41
CA GLU A 363 -4.78 13.42 -8.49
C GLU A 363 -3.95 13.36 -7.18
N PRO A 364 -3.81 12.21 -6.48
CA PRO A 364 -2.88 12.13 -5.35
C PRO A 364 -1.40 12.36 -5.71
N ILE A 365 -0.98 11.92 -6.91
CA ILE A 365 0.40 12.07 -7.39
C ILE A 365 0.70 13.55 -7.67
N ASP A 366 -0.21 14.23 -8.36
CA ASP A 366 -0.09 15.64 -8.71
C ASP A 366 -0.07 16.52 -7.45
N ARG A 367 -0.95 16.21 -6.47
CA ARG A 367 -0.97 16.89 -5.16
C ARG A 367 0.35 16.73 -4.42
N HIS A 368 0.92 15.53 -4.41
CA HIS A 368 2.22 15.29 -3.77
C HIS A 368 3.34 16.07 -4.48
N ALA A 369 3.38 16.05 -5.80
CA ALA A 369 4.36 16.80 -6.58
C ALA A 369 4.26 18.32 -6.33
N GLU A 370 3.04 18.85 -6.20
CA GLU A 370 2.83 20.25 -5.84
C GLU A 370 3.31 20.55 -4.41
N HIS A 371 2.99 19.68 -3.45
CA HIS A 371 3.43 19.82 -2.07
C HIS A 371 4.97 19.89 -1.98
N LEU A 372 5.68 19.01 -2.69
CA LEU A 372 7.15 19.03 -2.76
C LEU A 372 7.67 20.34 -3.38
N LYS A 373 7.02 20.87 -4.43
CA LYS A 373 7.38 22.17 -5.03
C LYS A 373 7.19 23.34 -4.07
N ARG A 374 6.18 23.30 -3.19
CA ARG A 374 5.95 24.33 -2.17
C ARG A 374 7.04 24.27 -1.10
N ILE A 375 7.37 23.07 -0.60
CA ILE A 375 8.47 22.86 0.35
C ILE A 375 9.79 23.38 -0.23
N SER A 376 10.11 23.06 -1.49
CA SER A 376 11.36 23.51 -2.12
C SER A 376 11.42 25.04 -2.29
N ARG A 377 10.28 25.74 -2.26
CA ARG A 377 10.19 27.21 -2.29
C ARG A 377 10.19 27.84 -0.89
N GLY A 378 10.31 27.04 0.18
CA GLY A 378 10.22 27.51 1.56
C GLY A 378 8.82 27.99 1.96
N GLN A 379 7.79 27.62 1.18
CA GLN A 379 6.40 27.89 1.56
C GLN A 379 5.98 26.86 2.59
N LEU A 380 5.50 27.32 3.76
CA LEU A 380 4.97 26.43 4.78
C LEU A 380 3.79 25.62 4.19
N PRO A 381 3.67 24.32 4.51
CA PRO A 381 2.50 23.54 4.15
C PRO A 381 1.24 24.24 4.67
N GLU A 382 0.18 24.34 3.86
CA GLU A 382 -1.10 24.76 4.42
C GLU A 382 -1.52 23.74 5.50
N PRO A 383 -1.99 24.19 6.68
CA PRO A 383 -2.29 23.29 7.80
C PRO A 383 -3.44 22.29 7.58
N ASN A 384 -3.98 22.18 6.37
CA ASN A 384 -5.16 21.37 6.10
C ASN A 384 -5.19 20.86 4.65
N MET A 385 -4.36 19.85 4.35
CA MET A 385 -4.43 19.13 3.07
C MET A 385 -5.66 18.20 2.95
N ALA A 386 -6.52 18.16 3.97
CA ALA A 386 -7.86 17.58 3.90
C ALA A 386 -8.84 18.37 2.98
N ARG A 387 -8.47 19.59 2.54
CA ARG A 387 -9.34 20.52 1.78
C ARG A 387 -9.84 20.03 0.43
N ASP A 388 -9.16 19.08 -0.22
CA ASP A 388 -9.46 18.72 -1.62
C ASP A 388 -9.81 17.25 -1.88
N TYR A 389 -9.92 16.39 -0.84
CA TYR A 389 -10.37 14.99 -1.02
C TYR A 389 -11.87 14.84 -1.39
N LEU A 390 -12.56 15.95 -1.63
CA LEU A 390 -14.02 16.04 -1.77
C LEU A 390 -14.47 16.81 -3.03
N LYS A 391 -13.60 16.94 -4.04
CA LYS A 391 -13.99 17.49 -5.34
C LYS A 391 -14.25 16.39 -6.36
#